data_AF-A0A4R0JQH6-F1
#
_entry.id   AF-A0A4R0JQH6-F1
#
_cell.length_a   1.000
_cell.length_b   1.000
_cell.length_c   1.000
_cell.angle_alpha   90.00
_cell.angle_beta   90.00
_cell.angle_gamma   90.00
#
_symmetry.space_group_name_H-M   'P 1'
#
loop_
_entity.id
_entity.type
_entity.pdbx_description
1 polymer ?
#
loop_
_entity_poly.entity_id
_entity_poly.type
_entity_poly.pdbx_seq_one_letter_code
_entity_poly.pdbx_strand_id
1 'polypeptide(L)'
;MLVVATGGDDPAGAEQAGDLNGARVVSAAHLSLKLAAISELAISSLAERGVSLRDARIIALTVERFTVGHVLEEQSPPPDVTGFDLETFRAAHPASVTAIQEYFEPGRSVDDLFRDCLAVVIAGAAVVGRQ
;
A
#
# COMPACT_ATOMS: atom_id res chain seq x y z
N MET A 1 -4.76 -6.88 4.09
CA MET A 1 -5.48 -7.57 2.99
C MET A 1 -5.07 -9.05 2.99
N LEU A 2 -5.99 -10.05 2.89
CA LEU A 2 -5.59 -11.47 2.94
C LEU A 2 -4.99 -11.88 1.59
N VAL A 3 -3.67 -11.79 1.44
CA VAL A 3 -2.93 -12.38 0.32
C VAL A 3 -2.63 -13.82 0.72
N VAL A 4 -3.34 -14.78 0.12
CA VAL A 4 -3.02 -16.21 0.27
C VAL A 4 -1.74 -16.47 -0.54
N ALA A 5 -0.63 -16.63 0.16
CA ALA A 5 0.65 -16.97 -0.44
C ALA A 5 0.55 -18.32 -1.17
N THR A 6 0.59 -18.30 -2.50
CA THR A 6 0.89 -19.49 -3.29
C THR A 6 2.40 -19.70 -3.20
N GLY A 7 2.80 -20.79 -2.54
CA GLY A 7 4.19 -21.08 -2.22
C GLY A 7 5.12 -21.15 -3.44
N GLY A 8 6.30 -20.58 -3.26
CA GLY A 8 7.50 -20.76 -4.06
C GLY A 8 8.70 -20.50 -3.16
N ASP A 9 9.43 -21.56 -2.82
CA ASP A 9 10.67 -21.49 -2.05
C ASP A 9 11.76 -20.75 -2.84
N ASP A 10 12.22 -19.60 -2.33
CA ASP A 10 13.50 -19.02 -2.73
C ASP A 10 14.35 -18.70 -1.48
N PRO A 11 15.37 -19.52 -1.14
CA PRO A 11 16.20 -19.34 0.03
C PRO A 11 17.46 -18.53 -0.33
N ALA A 12 17.31 -17.24 -0.64
CA ALA A 12 18.45 -16.35 -0.89
C ALA A 12 18.13 -14.87 -0.61
N GLY A 13 18.10 -14.47 0.66
CA GLY A 13 17.93 -13.05 1.00
C GLY A 13 18.22 -12.64 2.44
N ALA A 14 18.81 -13.50 3.25
CA ALA A 14 19.09 -13.21 4.66
C ALA A 14 20.41 -12.44 4.85
N GLU A 15 20.54 -11.23 4.28
CA GLU A 15 21.63 -10.31 4.67
C GLU A 15 21.39 -8.83 4.35
N GLN A 16 20.52 -8.17 5.14
CA GLN A 16 20.68 -6.77 5.61
C GLN A 16 19.52 -6.38 6.53
N ALA A 17 19.61 -6.76 7.81
CA ALA A 17 18.68 -6.29 8.85
C ALA A 17 19.03 -4.85 9.28
N GLY A 18 18.91 -3.89 8.35
CA GLY A 18 18.69 -2.49 8.68
C GLY A 18 17.26 -2.32 9.17
N ASP A 19 17.04 -1.49 10.19
CA ASP A 19 15.79 -1.33 10.96
C ASP A 19 14.50 -1.65 10.16
N LEU A 20 13.98 -2.86 10.39
CA LEU A 20 12.79 -3.45 9.75
C LEU A 20 11.47 -2.70 10.06
N ASN A 21 11.52 -1.54 10.73
CA ASN A 21 10.36 -0.79 11.21
C ASN A 21 10.21 0.60 10.57
N GLY A 22 10.83 0.87 9.43
CA GLY A 22 10.80 2.19 8.78
C GLY A 22 9.41 2.82 8.67
N ALA A 23 8.37 2.05 8.34
CA ALA A 23 7.00 2.58 8.26
C ALA A 23 6.40 2.90 9.64
N ARG A 24 6.75 2.14 10.68
CA ARG A 24 6.35 2.44 12.07
C ARG A 24 7.02 3.71 12.58
N VAL A 25 8.29 3.94 12.23
CA VAL A 25 9.00 5.18 12.55
C VAL A 25 8.31 6.37 11.88
N VAL A 26 8.03 6.28 10.58
CA VAL A 26 7.33 7.33 9.84
C VAL A 26 5.93 7.58 10.40
N SER A 27 5.15 6.53 10.68
CA SER A 27 3.80 6.65 11.24
C SER A 27 3.75 7.30 12.62
N ALA A 28 4.83 7.23 13.40
CA ALA A 28 4.93 7.89 14.71
C ALA A 28 5.45 9.33 14.61
N ALA A 29 5.98 9.76 13.46
CA ALA A 29 6.76 10.97 13.30
C ALA A 29 5.92 12.24 13.01
N HIS A 30 4.76 12.38 13.65
CA HIS A 30 3.83 13.50 13.44
C HIS A 30 4.44 14.91 13.67
N LEU A 31 5.50 15.01 14.48
CA LEU A 31 6.20 16.26 14.76
C LEU A 31 7.53 16.40 13.99
N SER A 32 7.78 15.53 13.00
CA SER A 32 9.00 15.57 12.21
C SER A 32 9.03 16.76 11.26
N LEU A 33 10.01 17.63 11.44
CA LEU A 33 10.27 18.75 10.53
C LEU A 33 10.61 18.29 9.11
N LYS A 34 11.23 17.11 8.96
CA LYS A 34 11.52 16.54 7.65
C LYS A 34 10.25 16.11 6.92
N LEU A 35 9.33 15.45 7.62
CA LEU A 35 8.05 15.07 7.03
C LEU A 35 7.21 16.31 6.72
N ALA A 36 7.22 17.32 7.59
CA ALA A 36 6.58 18.60 7.30
C ALA A 36 7.11 19.25 6.01
N ALA A 37 8.44 19.23 5.77
CA ALA A 37 9.03 19.75 4.54
C ALA A 37 8.63 18.94 3.29
N ILE A 38 8.55 17.61 3.41
CA ILE A 38 8.08 16.74 2.32
C ILE A 38 6.60 17.01 2.01
N SER A 39 5.75 17.10 3.04
CA SER A 39 4.33 17.44 2.88
C SER A 39 4.15 18.83 2.25
N GLU A 40 4.92 19.82 2.68
CA GLU A 40 4.92 21.17 2.11
C GLU A 40 5.28 21.15 0.62
N LEU A 41 6.34 20.42 0.25
CA LEU A 41 6.74 20.26 -1.15
C LEU A 41 5.64 19.59 -1.99
N ALA A 42 5.03 18.53 -1.48
CA ALA A 42 3.96 17.81 -2.19
C ALA A 42 2.72 18.70 -2.40
N ILE A 43 2.29 19.40 -1.34
CA ILE A 43 1.11 20.27 -1.36
C ILE A 43 1.34 21.47 -2.27
N SER A 44 2.48 22.17 -2.13
CA SER A 44 2.80 23.33 -2.96
C SER A 44 2.93 22.95 -4.44
N SER A 45 3.54 21.81 -4.76
CA SER A 45 3.62 21.28 -6.12
C SER A 45 2.24 21.07 -6.76
N LEU A 46 1.27 20.55 -6.01
CA LEU A 46 -0.11 20.38 -6.49
C LEU A 46 -0.82 21.73 -6.65
N ALA A 47 -0.60 22.65 -5.72
CA ALA A 47 -1.18 23.99 -5.77
C ALA A 47 -0.68 24.82 -6.96
N GLU A 48 0.61 24.75 -7.28
CA GLU A 48 1.19 25.36 -8.48
C GLU A 48 0.56 24.83 -9.78
N ARG A 49 -0.03 23.63 -9.74
CA ARG A 49 -0.73 23.00 -10.86
C ARG A 49 -2.24 23.24 -10.83
N GLY A 50 -2.70 24.18 -9.99
CA GLY A 50 -4.09 24.65 -9.95
C GLY A 50 -5.01 23.86 -9.00
N VAL A 51 -4.49 22.91 -8.22
CA VAL A 51 -5.28 22.20 -7.22
C VAL A 51 -5.48 23.10 -5.99
N SER A 52 -6.68 23.16 -5.42
CA SER A 52 -6.92 23.93 -4.19
C SER A 52 -6.01 23.42 -3.05
N LEU A 53 -5.55 24.29 -2.15
CA LEU A 53 -4.71 23.87 -1.00
C LEU A 53 -5.40 22.80 -0.13
N ARG A 54 -6.73 22.88 -0.04
CA ARG A 54 -7.55 21.88 0.66
C ARG A 54 -7.42 20.51 0.02
N ASP A 55 -7.61 20.43 -1.29
CA ASP A 55 -7.60 19.16 -2.01
C ASP A 55 -6.17 18.63 -2.19
N ALA A 56 -5.20 19.52 -2.41
CA ALA A 56 -3.78 19.17 -2.44
C ALA A 56 -3.35 18.48 -1.14
N ARG A 57 -3.78 19.00 0.02
CA ARG A 57 -3.55 18.36 1.33
C ARG A 57 -4.21 16.99 1.42
N ILE A 58 -5.47 16.86 0.99
CA ILE A 58 -6.19 15.59 1.02
C ILE A 58 -5.51 14.54 0.14
N ILE A 59 -5.10 14.93 -1.07
CA ILE A 59 -4.39 14.06 -2.01
C ILE A 59 -3.06 13.59 -1.41
N ALA A 60 -2.24 14.51 -0.91
CA ALA A 60 -0.95 14.18 -0.32
C ALA A 60 -1.09 13.19 0.85
N LEU A 61 -2.03 13.46 1.78
CA LEU A 61 -2.30 12.56 2.91
C LEU A 61 -2.86 11.20 2.48
N THR A 62 -3.62 11.15 1.38
CA THR A 62 -4.17 9.89 0.87
C THR A 62 -3.07 9.00 0.34
N VAL A 63 -2.15 9.55 -0.47
CA VAL A 63 -0.99 8.82 -0.99
C VAL A 63 -0.06 8.38 0.14
N GLU A 64 0.21 9.28 1.10
CA GLU A 64 1.02 8.97 2.28
C GLU A 64 0.44 7.80 3.08
N ARG A 65 -0.84 7.86 3.45
CA ARG A 65 -1.49 6.82 4.26
C ARG A 65 -1.58 5.50 3.53
N PHE A 66 -1.87 5.52 2.22
CA PHE A 66 -1.89 4.32 1.40
C PHE A 66 -0.50 3.65 1.37
N THR A 67 0.55 4.44 1.13
CA THR A 67 1.93 3.95 1.03
C THR A 67 2.45 3.44 2.37
N VAL A 68 2.29 4.21 3.44
CA VAL A 68 2.71 3.80 4.79
C VAL A 68 1.95 2.56 5.24
N GLY A 69 0.64 2.48 4.94
CA GLY A 69 -0.16 1.29 5.23
C GLY A 69 0.35 0.04 4.52
N HIS A 70 0.70 0.16 3.23
CA HIS A 70 1.29 -0.93 2.46
C HIS A 70 2.61 -1.42 3.08
N VAL A 71 3.55 -0.51 3.37
CA VAL A 71 4.84 -0.89 3.96
C VAL A 71 4.69 -1.43 5.38
N LEU A 72 3.68 -1.00 6.14
CA LEU A 72 3.35 -1.63 7.43
C LEU A 72 2.89 -3.07 7.26
N GLU A 73 2.10 -3.39 6.23
CA GLU A 73 1.73 -4.78 5.91
C GLU A 73 2.97 -5.60 5.51
N GLU A 74 3.88 -5.06 4.69
CA GLU A 74 5.13 -5.72 4.31
C GLU A 74 6.07 -5.98 5.50
N GLN A 75 6.14 -5.04 6.44
CA GLN A 75 6.95 -5.14 7.66
C GLN A 75 6.31 -6.03 8.74
N SER A 76 5.05 -6.43 8.55
CA SER A 76 4.36 -7.29 9.51
C SER A 76 4.82 -8.73 9.37
N PRO A 77 4.90 -9.49 10.48
CA PRO A 77 5.20 -10.92 10.39
C PRO A 77 4.13 -11.63 9.54
N PRO A 78 4.52 -12.66 8.76
CA PRO A 78 3.55 -13.47 8.04
C PRO A 78 2.46 -13.99 8.97
N PRO A 79 1.19 -14.06 8.52
CA PRO A 79 0.12 -14.59 9.35
C PRO A 79 0.38 -16.07 9.68
N ASP A 80 0.07 -16.47 10.90
CA ASP A 80 0.01 -17.89 11.25
C ASP A 80 -1.23 -18.50 10.59
N VAL A 81 -1.00 -19.39 9.62
CA VAL A 81 -2.05 -20.08 8.86
C VAL A 81 -2.36 -21.46 9.43
N THR A 82 -1.79 -21.82 10.58
CA THR A 82 -2.04 -23.12 11.22
C THR A 82 -3.52 -23.28 11.54
N GLY A 83 -4.15 -24.31 10.98
CA GLY A 83 -5.57 -24.59 11.17
C GLY A 83 -6.52 -23.77 10.30
N PHE A 84 -6.00 -22.95 9.37
CA PHE A 84 -6.84 -22.25 8.40
C PHE A 84 -7.39 -23.22 7.34
N ASP A 85 -8.71 -23.41 7.32
CA ASP A 85 -9.39 -24.23 6.32
C ASP A 85 -9.68 -23.40 5.06
N LEU A 86 -8.78 -23.51 4.08
CA LEU A 86 -8.88 -22.81 2.80
C LEU A 86 -10.12 -23.22 1.99
N GLU A 87 -10.57 -24.47 2.08
CA GLU A 87 -11.72 -24.95 1.30
C GLU A 87 -13.02 -24.39 1.86
N THR A 88 -13.18 -24.40 3.19
CA THR A 88 -14.33 -23.73 3.84
C THR A 88 -14.32 -22.23 3.57
N PHE A 89 -13.15 -21.58 3.64
CA PHE A 89 -13.03 -20.16 3.32
C PHE A 89 -13.42 -19.87 1.85
N ARG A 90 -12.96 -20.69 0.91
CA ARG A 90 -13.30 -20.56 -0.51
C ARG A 90 -14.80 -20.74 -0.75
N ALA A 91 -15.43 -21.72 -0.09
CA ALA A 91 -16.87 -21.94 -0.19
C ALA A 91 -17.68 -20.74 0.34
N ALA A 92 -17.19 -20.09 1.41
CA ALA A 92 -17.84 -18.91 2.01
C ALA A 92 -17.58 -17.61 1.23
N HIS A 93 -16.43 -17.48 0.57
CA HIS A 93 -15.97 -16.25 -0.09
C HIS A 93 -15.50 -16.47 -1.54
N PRO A 94 -16.33 -17.07 -2.42
CA PRO A 94 -15.90 -17.49 -3.75
C PRO A 94 -15.48 -16.32 -4.64
N ALA A 95 -16.16 -15.17 -4.54
CA ALA A 95 -15.83 -13.97 -5.32
C ALA A 95 -14.45 -13.40 -4.95
N SER A 96 -14.14 -13.34 -3.65
CA SER A 96 -12.84 -12.83 -3.18
C SER A 96 -11.71 -13.74 -3.60
N VAL A 97 -11.87 -15.06 -3.46
CA VAL A 97 -10.85 -16.03 -3.88
C VAL A 97 -10.65 -15.98 -5.39
N THR A 98 -11.72 -15.91 -6.17
CA THR A 98 -11.64 -15.80 -7.64
C THR A 98 -10.93 -14.52 -8.06
N ALA A 99 -11.28 -13.36 -7.49
CA ALA A 99 -10.64 -12.08 -7.82
C ALA A 99 -9.15 -12.06 -7.48
N ILE A 100 -8.75 -12.65 -6.34
CA ILE A 100 -7.34 -12.81 -5.98
C ILE A 100 -6.62 -13.69 -7.01
N GLN A 101 -7.21 -14.85 -7.33
CA GLN A 101 -6.64 -15.79 -8.31
C GLN A 101 -6.49 -15.13 -9.68
N GLU A 102 -7.54 -14.54 -10.24
CA GLU A 102 -7.52 -13.85 -11.54
C GLU A 102 -6.47 -12.73 -11.60
N TYR A 103 -6.28 -12.00 -10.50
CA TYR A 103 -5.29 -10.94 -10.46
C TYR A 103 -3.86 -11.49 -10.54
N PHE A 104 -3.56 -12.58 -9.84
CA PHE A 104 -2.20 -13.14 -9.74
C PHE A 104 -1.88 -14.20 -10.81
N GLU A 105 -2.88 -14.83 -11.44
CA GLU A 105 -2.73 -15.84 -12.50
C GLU A 105 -1.80 -15.44 -13.67
N PRO A 106 -1.69 -14.16 -14.10
CA PRO A 106 -0.75 -13.75 -15.13
C PRO A 106 0.72 -13.72 -14.67
N GLY A 107 1.02 -14.19 -13.45
CA GLY A 107 2.34 -14.03 -12.82
C GLY A 107 2.57 -12.62 -12.27
N ARG A 108 1.50 -11.88 -11.96
CA ARG A 108 1.62 -10.54 -11.36
C ARG A 108 2.17 -10.65 -9.94
N SER A 109 2.85 -9.61 -9.49
CA SER A 109 3.46 -9.52 -8.16
C SER A 109 2.65 -8.64 -7.20
N VAL A 110 3.00 -8.66 -5.92
CA VAL A 110 2.46 -7.73 -4.92
C VAL A 110 2.85 -6.28 -5.25
N ASP A 111 4.05 -6.05 -5.81
CA ASP A 111 4.48 -4.73 -6.31
C ASP A 111 3.56 -4.25 -7.44
N ASP A 112 3.13 -5.13 -8.34
CA ASP A 112 2.19 -4.78 -9.39
C ASP A 112 0.84 -4.37 -8.79
N LEU A 113 0.38 -5.09 -7.75
CA LEU A 113 -0.84 -4.74 -7.01
C LEU A 113 -0.74 -3.38 -6.33
N PHE A 114 0.39 -3.06 -5.70
CA PHE A 114 0.62 -1.74 -5.14
C PHE A 114 0.55 -0.64 -6.21
N ARG A 115 1.23 -0.84 -7.35
CA ARG A 115 1.24 0.13 -8.46
C ARG A 115 -0.15 0.33 -9.05
N ASP A 116 -0.92 -0.73 -9.25
CA ASP A 116 -2.28 -0.66 -9.76
C ASP A 116 -3.21 0.09 -8.80
N CYS A 117 -3.14 -0.22 -7.51
CA CYS A 117 -3.92 0.47 -6.49
C CYS A 117 -3.55 1.96 -6.41
N LEU A 118 -2.26 2.29 -6.49
CA LEU A 118 -1.79 3.67 -6.51
C LEU A 118 -2.26 4.40 -7.78
N ALA A 119 -2.27 3.74 -8.93
CA ALA A 119 -2.78 4.30 -10.17
C ALA A 119 -4.28 4.67 -10.04
N VAL A 120 -5.07 3.83 -9.37
CA VAL A 120 -6.48 4.14 -9.07
C VAL A 120 -6.60 5.36 -8.14
N VAL A 121 -5.79 5.45 -7.08
CA VAL A 121 -5.77 6.60 -6.18
C VAL A 121 -5.43 7.89 -6.93
N ILE A 122 -4.41 7.86 -7.80
CA ILE A 122 -3.98 9.01 -8.60
C ILE A 122 -5.06 9.40 -9.60
N ALA A 123 -5.69 8.44 -10.28
CA ALA A 123 -6.78 8.71 -11.21
C ALA A 123 -7.97 9.39 -10.49
N GLY A 124 -8.33 8.93 -9.29
CA GLY A 124 -9.35 9.58 -8.46
C GLY A 124 -8.96 11.00 -8.04
N ALA A 125 -7.71 11.20 -7.60
CA ALA A 125 -7.18 12.51 -7.23
C ALA A 125 -7.25 13.52 -8.39
N ALA A 126 -6.96 13.08 -9.62
CA ALA A 126 -7.05 13.92 -10.81
C ALA A 126 -8.50 14.37 -11.11
N VAL A 127 -9.51 13.59 -10.73
CA VAL A 127 -10.93 13.99 -10.86
C VAL A 127 -11.28 15.06 -9.83
N VAL A 128 -10.86 14.87 -8.58
CA VAL A 128 -11.12 15.81 -7.48
C VAL A 128 -10.43 17.14 -7.72
N GLY A 129 -9.17 17.15 -8.16
CA GLY A 129 -8.39 18.37 -8.38
C GLY A 129 -8.82 19.23 -9.57
N ARG A 130 -9.83 18.82 -10.35
CA ARG A 130 -10.42 19.61 -11.44
C ARG A 130 -11.70 20.35 -11.04
N GLN A 131 -12.18 20.15 -9.81
CA GLN A 131 -13.35 20.84 -9.25
C GLN A 131 -12.92 22.11 -8.51
#